data_AF-A0A923XSH8-F1
#
_entry.id   AF-A0A923XSH8-F1
#
_cell.length_a   1.000
_cell.length_b   1.000
_cell.length_c   1.000
_cell.angle_alpha   90.00
_cell.angle_beta   90.00
_cell.angle_gamma   90.00
#
_symmetry.space_group_name_H-M   'P 1'
#
loop_
_entity.id
_entity.type
_entity.pdbx_description
1 polymer ?
#
loop_
_entity_poly.entity_id
_entity_poly.type
_entity_poly.pdbx_seq_one_letter_code
_entity_poly.pdbx_strand_id
1 'polypeptide(L)'
;MDTEWGGLSNMKGIVYPLKVNKRIILTSEALYQACRFPDNPEIQEEIIKQKSPMAAKMKSKPHRLKCTRADFEEEKVAIMYWCLRVKLACNPNGFAHLLKKTGTRQIVEVSHKDLFWGTKDDKSNPNNVIGANVLGQLLMELRSFYLENQVSKAYLTVEPLNITNFKLFGEPIEPIVHPSLLTK
;
A
#
# COMPACT_ATOMS: atom_id res chain seq x y z
N MET A 1 1.27 17.25 -13.38
CA MET A 1 0.53 16.39 -14.32
C MET A 1 0.41 15.03 -13.68
N ASP A 2 -0.81 14.64 -13.27
CA ASP A 2 -1.07 13.25 -12.90
C ASP A 2 -1.00 12.43 -14.19
N THR A 3 0.07 11.65 -14.33
CA THR A 3 0.23 10.76 -15.46
C THR A 3 -0.83 9.67 -15.40
N GLU A 4 -1.09 9.00 -16.54
CA GLU A 4 -1.99 7.84 -16.61
C GLU A 4 -1.65 6.73 -15.58
N TRP A 5 -0.41 6.72 -15.08
CA TRP A 5 0.14 5.75 -14.13
C TRP A 5 0.11 6.21 -12.68
N GLY A 6 -0.36 7.43 -12.39
CA GLY A 6 -0.31 8.01 -11.04
C GLY A 6 -0.95 7.11 -9.98
N GLY A 7 -2.02 6.40 -10.32
CA GLY A 7 -2.68 5.45 -9.42
C GLY A 7 -1.83 4.23 -8.97
N LEU A 8 -0.66 3.98 -9.58
CA LEU A 8 0.29 2.94 -9.15
C LEU A 8 1.09 3.39 -7.92
N SER A 9 1.41 4.68 -7.80
CA SER A 9 2.14 5.19 -6.65
C SER A 9 1.27 5.14 -5.40
N ASN A 10 1.91 4.96 -4.25
CA ASN A 10 1.28 5.18 -2.94
C ASN A 10 1.34 6.66 -2.51
N MET A 11 2.08 7.52 -3.23
CA MET A 11 2.36 8.89 -2.83
C MET A 11 1.66 9.98 -3.65
N LYS A 12 1.26 9.68 -4.88
CA LYS A 12 0.72 10.67 -5.84
C LYS A 12 -0.39 10.03 -6.69
N GLY A 13 -1.20 10.86 -7.35
CA GLY A 13 -2.16 10.40 -8.36
C GLY A 13 -3.55 10.07 -7.84
N ILE A 14 -4.23 9.19 -8.59
CA ILE A 14 -5.62 8.78 -8.36
C ILE A 14 -5.79 8.15 -6.98
N VAL A 15 -6.75 8.66 -6.22
CA VAL A 15 -7.10 8.14 -4.90
C VAL A 15 -7.96 6.89 -5.07
N TYR A 16 -7.50 5.78 -4.49
CA TYR A 16 -8.24 4.52 -4.39
C TYR A 16 -8.51 4.23 -2.91
N PRO A 17 -9.68 4.64 -2.39
CA PRO A 17 -10.01 4.43 -0.99
C PRO A 17 -10.01 2.94 -0.64
N LEU A 18 -9.55 2.64 0.57
CA LEU A 18 -9.52 1.33 1.17
C LEU A 18 -10.58 1.25 2.27
N LYS A 19 -11.00 0.04 2.61
CA LYS A 19 -11.90 -0.21 3.74
C LYS A 19 -11.34 -1.34 4.60
N VAL A 20 -11.04 -1.05 5.86
CA VAL A 20 -10.52 -2.01 6.85
C VAL A 20 -11.31 -1.84 8.14
N ASN A 21 -11.79 -2.93 8.74
CA ASN A 21 -12.62 -2.92 9.96
C ASN A 21 -13.75 -1.86 9.89
N LYS A 22 -14.46 -1.83 8.75
CA LYS A 22 -15.55 -0.86 8.43
C LYS A 22 -15.12 0.61 8.32
N ARG A 23 -13.84 0.96 8.54
CA ARG A 23 -13.32 2.33 8.40
C ARG A 23 -12.80 2.58 6.99
N ILE A 24 -13.12 3.76 6.46
CA ILE A 24 -12.61 4.23 5.16
C ILE A 24 -11.23 4.86 5.37
N ILE A 25 -10.28 4.46 4.55
CA ILE A 25 -8.90 4.95 4.57
C ILE A 25 -8.56 5.44 3.17
N LEU A 26 -8.19 6.71 3.02
CA LEU A 26 -8.11 7.32 1.70
C LEU A 26 -6.92 6.80 0.87
N THR A 27 -5.82 6.43 1.52
CA THR A 27 -4.57 6.08 0.81
C THR A 27 -3.88 4.89 1.44
N SER A 28 -3.21 4.07 0.63
CA SER A 28 -2.42 2.94 1.11
C SER A 28 -1.25 3.40 1.97
N GLU A 29 -0.70 4.59 1.74
CA GLU A 29 0.33 5.18 2.60
C GLU A 29 -0.20 5.49 3.99
N ALA A 30 -1.42 6.02 4.12
CA ALA A 30 -2.03 6.26 5.43
C ALA A 30 -2.24 4.95 6.20
N LEU A 31 -2.72 3.90 5.52
CA LEU A 31 -2.83 2.56 6.10
C LEU A 31 -1.48 2.01 6.56
N TYR A 32 -0.46 2.04 5.68
CA TYR A 32 0.89 1.58 5.96
C TYR A 32 1.51 2.31 7.17
N GLN A 33 1.38 3.63 7.23
CA GLN A 33 1.89 4.41 8.35
C GLN A 33 1.11 4.15 9.64
N ALA A 34 -0.20 3.85 9.60
CA ALA A 34 -0.97 3.47 10.78
C ALA A 34 -0.56 2.08 11.31
N CYS A 35 -0.32 1.10 10.43
CA CYS A 35 0.16 -0.24 10.80
C CYS A 35 1.53 -0.23 11.53
N ARG A 36 2.31 0.87 11.41
CA ARG A 36 3.56 1.07 12.15
C ARG A 36 3.36 1.25 13.66
N PHE A 37 2.16 1.67 14.09
CA PHE A 37 1.87 2.08 15.47
C PHE A 37 0.70 1.28 16.08
N PRO A 38 0.76 -0.07 16.12
CA PRO A 38 -0.37 -0.90 16.55
C PRO A 38 -0.83 -0.61 17.98
N ASP A 39 0.08 -0.25 18.88
CA ASP A 39 -0.24 0.04 20.29
C ASP A 39 -0.67 1.49 20.57
N ASN A 40 -0.76 2.33 19.53
CA ASN A 40 -1.04 3.76 19.69
C ASN A 40 -2.23 4.15 18.79
N PRO A 41 -3.46 3.73 19.13
CA PRO A 41 -4.65 3.95 18.29
C PRO A 41 -4.90 5.43 17.99
N GLU A 42 -4.57 6.34 18.92
CA GLU A 42 -4.65 7.78 18.73
C GLU A 42 -3.74 8.29 17.62
N ILE A 43 -2.50 7.79 17.54
CA ILE A 43 -1.57 8.11 16.44
C ILE A 43 -2.12 7.58 15.12
N GLN A 44 -2.67 6.36 15.12
CA GLN A 44 -3.30 5.77 13.93
C GLN A 44 -4.46 6.65 13.44
N GLU A 45 -5.31 7.15 14.33
CA GLU A 45 -6.40 8.07 13.98
C GLU A 45 -5.89 9.37 13.35
N GLU A 46 -4.86 9.99 13.92
CA GLU A 46 -4.30 11.23 13.38
C GLU A 46 -3.73 11.05 11.98
N ILE A 47 -3.11 9.89 11.70
CA ILE A 47 -2.55 9.54 10.38
C ILE A 47 -3.67 9.30 9.37
N ILE A 48 -4.70 8.54 9.74
CA ILE A 48 -5.78 8.14 8.83
C ILE A 48 -6.69 9.31 8.47
N LYS A 49 -6.82 10.32 9.34
CA LYS A 49 -7.54 11.58 9.06
C LYS A 49 -6.90 12.43 7.95
N GLN A 50 -5.65 12.13 7.56
CA GLN A 50 -4.95 12.92 6.54
C GLN A 50 -5.47 12.65 5.13
N LYS A 51 -5.69 13.72 4.38
CA LYS A 51 -6.26 13.67 3.01
C LYS A 51 -5.26 13.26 1.93
N SER A 52 -3.95 13.34 2.21
CA SER A 52 -2.91 13.01 1.24
C SER A 52 -1.88 12.04 1.81
N PRO A 53 -1.24 11.21 0.96
CA PRO A 53 -0.19 10.29 1.39
C PRO A 53 0.96 11.00 2.11
N MET A 54 1.37 12.16 1.57
CA MET A 54 2.47 12.92 2.14
C MET A 54 2.11 13.47 3.52
N ALA A 55 0.87 13.96 3.70
CA ALA A 55 0.42 14.42 5.01
C ALA A 55 0.38 13.27 6.03
N ALA A 56 -0.09 12.08 5.63
CA ALA A 56 -0.07 10.88 6.49
C ALA A 56 1.37 10.49 6.88
N LYS A 57 2.30 10.46 5.90
CA LYS A 57 3.73 10.19 6.15
C LYS A 57 4.34 11.22 7.09
N MET A 58 4.05 12.50 6.89
CA MET A 58 4.56 13.59 7.73
C MET A 58 3.99 13.52 9.15
N LYS A 59 2.70 13.21 9.30
CA LYS A 59 2.07 13.05 10.62
C LYS A 59 2.63 11.85 11.38
N SER A 60 3.03 10.78 10.70
CA SER A 60 3.73 9.63 11.30
C SER A 60 5.13 9.98 11.84
N LYS A 61 5.89 10.84 11.15
CA LYS A 61 7.33 11.06 11.43
C LYS A 61 7.69 11.34 12.89
N PRO A 62 7.02 12.26 13.62
CA PRO A 62 7.38 12.60 14.99
C PRO A 62 7.30 11.42 15.97
N HIS A 63 6.46 10.42 15.67
CA HIS A 63 6.21 9.29 16.56
C HIS A 63 7.14 8.10 16.32
N ARG A 64 7.87 8.09 15.20
CA ARG A 64 8.64 6.90 14.75
C ARG A 64 9.70 6.44 15.73
N LEU A 65 10.34 7.35 16.45
CA LEU A 65 11.43 7.01 17.37
C LEU A 65 10.94 6.31 18.64
N LYS A 66 9.68 6.53 19.05
CA LYS A 66 9.17 6.05 20.35
C LYS A 66 8.05 5.03 20.23
N CYS A 67 7.24 5.11 19.18
CA CYS A 67 5.99 4.37 19.08
C CYS A 67 6.00 3.28 17.99
N THR A 68 7.06 3.19 17.18
CA THR A 68 7.15 2.18 16.11
C THR A 68 7.19 0.78 16.73
N ARG A 69 6.38 -0.14 16.19
CA ARG A 69 6.45 -1.57 16.52
C ARG A 69 7.88 -2.12 16.32
N ALA A 70 8.32 -3.00 17.21
CA ALA A 70 9.71 -3.44 17.27
C ALA A 70 10.17 -4.23 16.02
N ASP A 71 9.24 -4.95 15.40
CA ASP A 71 9.42 -5.78 14.20
C ASP A 71 9.13 -5.01 12.89
N PHE A 72 9.04 -3.68 12.93
CA PHE A 72 8.62 -2.91 11.76
C PHE A 72 9.60 -3.05 10.58
N GLU A 73 10.90 -3.09 10.85
CA GLU A 73 11.90 -3.12 9.78
C GLU A 73 11.89 -4.45 9.04
N GLU A 74 11.60 -5.54 9.75
CA GLU A 74 11.40 -6.89 9.25
C GLU A 74 10.08 -7.01 8.49
N GLU A 75 8.99 -6.44 9.03
CA GLU A 75 7.64 -6.63 8.51
C GLU A 75 7.20 -5.57 7.49
N LYS A 76 7.94 -4.47 7.31
CA LYS A 76 7.52 -3.35 6.44
C LYS A 76 7.16 -3.75 5.01
N VAL A 77 7.84 -4.76 4.46
CA VAL A 77 7.58 -5.27 3.11
C VAL A 77 6.26 -6.02 3.06
N ALA A 78 6.03 -6.93 4.01
CA ALA A 78 4.77 -7.66 4.15
C ALA A 78 3.59 -6.72 4.40
N ILE A 79 3.75 -5.74 5.30
CA ILE A 79 2.73 -4.73 5.59
C ILE A 79 2.40 -3.90 4.35
N MET A 80 3.40 -3.46 3.58
CA MET A 80 3.16 -2.70 2.34
C MET A 80 2.44 -3.55 1.30
N TYR A 81 2.89 -4.80 1.07
CA TYR A 81 2.22 -5.69 0.13
C TYR A 81 0.77 -5.96 0.53
N TRP A 82 0.51 -6.17 1.82
CA TRP A 82 -0.84 -6.28 2.37
C TRP A 82 -1.67 -5.02 2.08
N CYS A 83 -1.12 -3.81 2.31
CA CYS A 83 -1.82 -2.57 1.96
C CYS A 83 -2.19 -2.47 0.47
N LEU A 84 -1.31 -2.93 -0.43
CA LEU A 84 -1.58 -2.96 -1.86
C LEU A 84 -2.63 -4.02 -2.23
N ARG A 85 -2.63 -5.18 -1.56
CA ARG A 85 -3.68 -6.20 -1.67
C ARG A 85 -5.04 -5.64 -1.23
N VAL A 86 -5.12 -4.91 -0.12
CA VAL A 86 -6.35 -4.23 0.31
C VAL A 86 -6.80 -3.20 -0.74
N LYS A 87 -5.86 -2.40 -1.27
CA LYS A 87 -6.15 -1.42 -2.33
C LYS A 87 -6.78 -2.09 -3.56
N LEU A 88 -6.24 -3.25 -3.97
CA LEU A 88 -6.77 -4.07 -5.06
C LEU A 88 -8.16 -4.62 -4.76
N ALA A 89 -8.34 -5.26 -3.60
CA ALA A 89 -9.61 -5.86 -3.21
C ALA A 89 -10.73 -4.83 -3.12
N CYS A 90 -10.44 -3.61 -2.64
CA CYS A 90 -11.43 -2.52 -2.56
C CYS A 90 -11.71 -1.84 -3.92
N ASN A 91 -10.81 -1.94 -4.90
CA ASN A 91 -10.88 -1.19 -6.16
C ASN A 91 -10.69 -2.08 -7.41
N PRO A 92 -11.50 -3.14 -7.59
CA PRO A 92 -11.31 -4.13 -8.65
C PRO A 92 -11.53 -3.58 -10.06
N ASN A 93 -12.32 -2.51 -10.21
CA ASN A 93 -12.58 -1.91 -11.53
C ASN A 93 -11.56 -0.83 -11.92
N GLY A 94 -10.94 -0.16 -10.94
CA GLY A 94 -10.01 0.94 -11.18
C GLY A 94 -8.56 0.49 -11.08
N PHE A 95 -8.12 0.13 -9.87
CA PHE A 95 -6.72 -0.21 -9.62
C PHE A 95 -6.30 -1.52 -10.29
N ALA A 96 -7.17 -2.54 -10.32
CA ALA A 96 -6.87 -3.79 -11.02
C ALA A 96 -6.72 -3.59 -12.54
N HIS A 97 -7.58 -2.75 -13.13
CA HIS A 97 -7.48 -2.38 -14.54
C HIS A 97 -6.15 -1.65 -14.82
N LEU A 98 -5.75 -0.73 -13.94
CA LEU A 98 -4.48 -0.02 -14.05
C LEU A 98 -3.28 -0.99 -13.99
N LEU A 99 -3.27 -1.94 -13.05
CA LEU A 99 -2.25 -2.99 -12.97
C LEU A 99 -2.21 -3.82 -14.26
N LYS A 100 -3.36 -4.26 -14.78
CA LYS A 100 -3.44 -5.02 -16.04
C LYS A 100 -2.89 -4.22 -17.23
N LYS A 101 -3.21 -2.92 -17.31
CA LYS A 101 -2.79 -2.03 -18.41
C LYS A 101 -1.26 -1.89 -18.51
N THR A 102 -0.52 -2.11 -17.42
CA THR A 102 0.95 -2.12 -17.47
C THR A 102 1.51 -3.26 -18.33
N GLY A 103 0.74 -4.32 -18.58
CA GLY A 103 1.16 -5.47 -19.38
C GLY A 103 2.38 -6.16 -18.76
N THR A 104 3.43 -6.33 -19.55
CA THR A 104 4.72 -6.89 -19.12
C THR A 104 5.75 -5.84 -18.74
N ARG A 105 5.39 -4.54 -18.80
CA ARG A 105 6.34 -3.44 -18.52
C ARG A 105 6.77 -3.48 -17.06
N GLN A 106 8.03 -3.08 -16.83
CA GLN A 106 8.54 -2.85 -15.49
C GLN A 106 7.80 -1.67 -14.84
N ILE A 107 7.48 -1.80 -13.56
CA ILE A 107 6.93 -0.70 -12.75
C ILE A 107 8.08 -0.17 -11.89
N VAL A 108 8.39 1.11 -12.06
CA VAL A 108 9.51 1.78 -11.37
C VAL A 108 8.98 2.98 -10.61
N GLU A 109 9.12 2.98 -9.28
CA GLU A 109 8.73 4.11 -8.43
C GLU A 109 9.88 5.12 -8.36
N VAL A 110 9.66 6.35 -8.85
CA VAL A 110 10.69 7.40 -8.79
C VAL A 110 10.65 8.12 -7.44
N SER A 111 11.76 8.05 -6.72
CA SER A 111 11.99 8.65 -5.40
C SER A 111 13.42 9.17 -5.26
N HIS A 112 13.58 10.48 -5.12
CA HIS A 112 14.90 11.11 -4.92
C HIS A 112 15.48 10.91 -3.50
N LYS A 113 14.69 10.40 -2.55
CA LYS A 113 15.07 10.30 -1.13
C LYS A 113 15.09 8.88 -0.59
N ASP A 114 14.26 8.01 -1.13
CA ASP A 114 13.99 6.68 -0.59
C ASP A 114 14.34 5.64 -1.65
N LEU A 115 15.61 5.20 -1.63
CA LEU A 115 16.17 4.23 -2.57
C LEU A 115 15.80 2.79 -2.21
N PHE A 116 15.17 2.55 -1.06
CA PHE A 116 14.64 1.23 -0.73
C PHE A 116 13.33 1.00 -1.48
N TRP A 117 12.35 1.89 -1.29
CA TRP A 117 11.04 1.74 -1.92
C TRP A 117 11.03 2.09 -3.41
N GLY A 118 11.84 3.07 -3.83
CA GLY A 118 11.89 3.53 -5.20
C GLY A 118 13.31 3.66 -5.75
N THR A 119 13.45 4.48 -6.79
CA THR A 119 14.69 4.70 -7.53
C THR A 119 14.88 6.18 -7.87
N LYS A 120 16.11 6.57 -8.18
CA LYS A 120 16.43 7.88 -8.77
C LYS A 120 17.21 7.68 -10.06
N ASP A 121 17.26 8.70 -10.91
CA ASP A 121 18.05 8.66 -12.14
C ASP A 121 19.55 8.49 -11.82
N ASP A 122 20.22 7.65 -12.62
CA ASP A 122 21.66 7.55 -12.62
C ASP A 122 22.26 8.71 -13.42
N LYS A 123 22.94 9.62 -12.72
CA LYS A 123 23.60 10.77 -13.37
C LYS A 123 24.73 10.36 -14.32
N SER A 124 25.27 9.15 -14.17
CA SER A 124 26.34 8.63 -15.01
C SER A 124 25.81 7.91 -16.26
N ASN A 125 24.57 7.42 -16.23
CA ASN A 125 23.92 6.76 -17.35
C ASN A 125 22.43 7.15 -17.42
N PRO A 126 22.04 8.05 -18.35
CA PRO A 126 20.68 8.58 -18.45
C PRO A 126 19.56 7.55 -18.65
N ASN A 127 19.92 6.31 -19.04
CA ASN A 127 18.96 5.23 -19.26
C ASN A 127 18.83 4.28 -18.05
N ASN A 128 19.57 4.54 -16.97
CA ASN A 128 19.58 3.71 -15.78
C ASN A 128 18.96 4.44 -14.58
N VAL A 129 18.44 3.65 -13.65
CA VAL A 129 17.98 4.13 -12.35
C VAL A 129 18.68 3.37 -11.22
N ILE A 130 18.90 4.06 -10.10
CA ILE A 130 19.54 3.52 -8.90
C ILE A 130 18.51 3.43 -7.79
N GLY A 131 18.43 2.27 -7.13
CA GLY A 131 17.54 1.98 -6.01
C GLY A 131 17.00 0.56 -6.08
N ALA A 132 16.53 0.02 -4.96
CA ALA A 132 16.00 -1.33 -4.88
C ALA A 132 14.61 -1.46 -5.53
N ASN A 133 13.87 -0.37 -5.71
CA ASN A 133 12.54 -0.37 -6.34
C ASN A 133 11.56 -1.38 -5.70
N VAL A 134 11.61 -1.59 -4.38
CA VAL A 134 10.81 -2.64 -3.73
C VAL A 134 9.31 -2.42 -3.98
N LEU A 135 8.83 -1.17 -4.01
CA LEU A 135 7.42 -0.89 -4.30
C LEU A 135 7.03 -1.32 -5.71
N GLY A 136 7.88 -1.02 -6.70
CA GLY A 136 7.67 -1.44 -8.09
C GLY A 136 7.62 -2.96 -8.23
N GLN A 137 8.52 -3.68 -7.53
CA GLN A 137 8.53 -5.13 -7.49
C GLN A 137 7.22 -5.70 -6.90
N LEU A 138 6.77 -5.17 -5.76
CA LEU A 138 5.50 -5.58 -5.13
C LEU A 138 4.28 -5.31 -6.04
N LEU A 139 4.27 -4.22 -6.80
CA LEU A 139 3.19 -3.94 -7.75
C LEU A 139 3.19 -4.93 -8.92
N MET A 140 4.36 -5.36 -9.39
CA MET A 140 4.46 -6.39 -10.43
C MET A 140 4.06 -7.76 -9.91
N GLU A 141 4.43 -8.11 -8.68
CA GLU A 141 3.96 -9.33 -8.01
C GLU A 141 2.44 -9.30 -7.84
N LEU A 142 1.87 -8.18 -7.39
CA LEU A 142 0.44 -7.99 -7.25
C LEU A 142 -0.30 -8.10 -8.59
N ARG A 143 0.31 -7.60 -9.67
CA ARG A 143 -0.21 -7.77 -11.03
C ARG A 143 -0.26 -9.25 -11.42
N SER A 144 0.81 -10.03 -11.21
CA SER A 144 0.81 -11.47 -11.50
C SER A 144 -0.27 -12.18 -10.69
N PHE A 145 -0.32 -11.94 -9.38
CA PHE A 145 -1.35 -12.48 -8.50
C PHE A 145 -2.78 -12.16 -9.00
N TYR A 146 -3.04 -10.90 -9.41
CA TYR A 146 -4.34 -10.52 -9.96
C TYR A 146 -4.68 -11.29 -11.24
N LEU A 147 -3.74 -11.40 -12.18
CA LEU A 147 -3.95 -12.08 -13.47
C LEU A 147 -4.24 -13.57 -13.28
N GLU A 148 -3.50 -14.22 -12.38
CA GLU A 148 -3.66 -15.66 -12.06
C GLU A 148 -4.99 -15.97 -11.35
N ASN A 149 -5.55 -14.99 -10.63
CA ASN A 149 -6.73 -15.19 -9.78
C ASN A 149 -8.01 -14.53 -10.31
N GLN A 150 -8.10 -14.21 -11.61
CA GLN A 150 -9.31 -13.61 -12.18
C GLN A 150 -10.53 -14.53 -12.10
N VAL A 151 -10.33 -15.84 -12.30
CA VAL A 151 -11.40 -16.84 -12.26
C VAL A 151 -11.82 -17.14 -10.82
N SER A 152 -10.86 -17.41 -9.93
CA SER A 152 -11.11 -17.69 -8.52
C SER A 152 -11.64 -16.48 -7.74
N LYS A 153 -11.36 -15.27 -8.25
CA LYS A 153 -11.61 -13.99 -7.58
C LYS A 153 -10.91 -13.85 -6.23
N ALA A 154 -9.81 -14.59 -6.00
CA ALA A 154 -9.07 -14.51 -4.74
C ALA A 154 -8.49 -13.12 -4.45
N TYR A 155 -8.37 -12.26 -5.46
CA TYR A 155 -7.95 -10.85 -5.30
C TYR A 155 -9.01 -9.95 -4.64
N LEU A 156 -10.24 -10.45 -4.48
CA LEU A 156 -11.33 -9.77 -3.77
C LEU A 156 -11.35 -10.06 -2.27
N THR A 157 -10.43 -10.90 -1.78
CA THR A 157 -10.23 -11.16 -0.35
C THR A 157 -8.79 -10.91 0.08
N VAL A 158 -8.63 -10.48 1.33
CA VAL A 158 -7.32 -10.26 1.96
C VAL A 158 -7.41 -10.65 3.43
N GLU A 159 -6.65 -11.67 3.81
CA GLU A 159 -6.48 -12.06 5.21
C GLU A 159 -5.56 -11.07 5.95
N PRO A 160 -5.73 -10.90 7.28
CA PRO A 160 -4.76 -10.19 8.08
C PRO A 160 -3.40 -10.89 8.05
N LEU A 161 -2.32 -10.13 8.20
CA LEU A 161 -0.98 -10.70 8.33
C LEU A 161 -0.86 -11.47 9.65
N ASN A 162 -0.24 -12.64 9.59
CA ASN A 162 0.11 -13.43 10.77
C ASN A 162 1.39 -12.88 11.43
N ILE A 163 1.32 -11.65 11.92
CA ILE A 163 2.40 -10.97 12.64
C ILE A 163 1.90 -10.53 14.01
N THR A 164 2.81 -10.41 14.97
CA THR A 164 2.46 -10.03 16.33
C THR A 164 1.70 -8.70 16.34
N ASN A 165 0.62 -8.61 17.11
CA ASN A 165 -0.07 -7.35 17.36
C ASN A 165 -0.51 -6.60 16.08
N PHE A 166 -0.99 -7.31 15.06
CA PHE A 166 -1.50 -6.68 13.83
C PHE A 166 -2.94 -6.15 14.03
N LYS A 167 -3.04 -4.93 14.54
CA LYS A 167 -4.30 -4.28 14.91
C LYS A 167 -4.39 -2.83 14.42
N LEU A 168 -5.62 -2.35 14.25
CA LEU A 168 -5.94 -0.95 13.95
C LEU A 168 -7.02 -0.45 14.90
N PHE A 169 -6.83 0.75 15.43
CA PHE A 169 -7.76 1.42 16.35
C PHE A 169 -8.08 0.59 17.59
N GLY A 170 -7.10 -0.16 18.10
CA GLY A 170 -7.24 -1.04 19.25
C GLY A 170 -7.80 -2.43 18.94
N GLU A 171 -8.31 -2.67 17.72
CA GLU A 171 -8.99 -3.91 17.34
C GLU A 171 -8.16 -4.74 16.36
N PRO A 172 -8.13 -6.09 16.49
CA PRO A 172 -7.54 -6.97 15.49
C PRO A 172 -8.08 -6.67 14.09
N ILE A 173 -7.23 -6.77 13.07
CA ILE A 173 -7.67 -6.58 11.69
C ILE A 173 -8.49 -7.81 11.25
N GLU A 174 -9.72 -7.57 10.80
CA GLU A 174 -10.60 -8.61 10.26
C GLU A 174 -10.27 -8.90 8.78
N PRO A 175 -10.60 -10.11 8.27
CA PRO A 175 -10.50 -10.40 6.85
C PRO A 175 -11.28 -9.41 5.99
N ILE A 176 -10.64 -8.86 4.96
CA ILE A 176 -11.30 -8.00 3.98
C ILE A 176 -11.97 -8.89 2.94
N VAL A 177 -13.28 -8.72 2.76
CA VAL A 177 -14.06 -9.38 1.71
C VAL A 177 -14.79 -8.30 0.89
N HIS A 178 -14.54 -8.27 -0.41
CA HIS A 178 -15.24 -7.34 -1.29
C HIS A 178 -16.75 -7.63 -1.31
N PRO A 179 -17.63 -6.62 -1.25
CA PRO A 179 -19.08 -6.82 -1.16
C PRO A 179 -19.69 -7.68 -2.27
N SER A 180 -19.12 -7.68 -3.47
CA SER A 180 -19.61 -8.51 -4.59
C SER A 180 -19.49 -10.02 -4.37
N LEU A 181 -18.76 -10.46 -3.33
CA LEU A 181 -18.70 -11.87 -2.93
C LEU A 181 -19.76 -12.24 -1.89
N LEU A 182 -20.39 -11.25 -1.24
CA LEU A 182 -21.37 -11.44 -0.17
C LEU A 182 -22.81 -11.45 -0.68
N THR A 183 -23.03 -10.89 -1.87
CA THR A 183 -24.33 -10.92 -2.55
C THR A 183 -24.45 -12.20 -3.38
N LYS A 184 -25.31 -13.12 -2.93
CA LYS A 184 -25.91 -14.17 -3.76
C LYS A 184 -27.11 -13.62 -4.50
#